data_AF-A0A349DQZ3-F1
#
_entry.id   AF-A0A349DQZ3-F1
#
_cell.length_a   1.000
_cell.length_b   1.000
_cell.length_c   1.000
_cell.angle_alpha   90.00
_cell.angle_beta   90.00
_cell.angle_gamma   90.00
#
_symmetry.space_group_name_H-M   'P 1'
#
loop_
_entity.id
_entity.type
_entity.pdbx_description
1 polymer ?
#
loop_
_entity_poly.entity_id
_entity_poly.type
_entity_poly.pdbx_seq_one_letter_code
_entity_poly.pdbx_strand_id
1 'polypeptide(L)'
;MLIPILIIIGSIYTGWWLNGIFKRLFAEKTVQVLRGFHWSVAMLLLVSLILSSYKIYFRGFYTRELLIWSYLFSSMLVGGFGNQWVPYWLERNYHRFLFFLPLRSGLLLLIPFLGFVVLFNIYGNILADSDDIFYEDQTIRIERTFRGALGGTKPPTIFTKRGIFEYKQEEFSVPPQVFSGLYSIETEKQSPKHYVLKFHHGFNNSYESPFLVHLKLD
;
A
#
# COMPACT_ATOMS: atom_id res chain seq x y z
N MET A 1 -6.29 16.65 -27.03
CA MET A 1 -4.86 16.49 -26.64
C MET A 1 -4.31 17.61 -25.75
N LEU A 2 -4.97 18.76 -25.59
CA LEU A 2 -4.43 19.92 -24.84
C LEU A 2 -4.44 19.79 -23.30
N ILE A 3 -5.43 19.08 -22.75
CA ILE A 3 -5.63 18.92 -21.30
C ILE A 3 -4.44 18.24 -20.59
N PRO A 4 -3.90 17.08 -21.06
CA PRO A 4 -2.76 16.45 -20.38
C PRO A 4 -1.47 17.28 -20.42
N ILE A 5 -1.26 18.05 -21.50
CA ILE A 5 -0.11 18.95 -21.63
C ILE A 5 -0.20 20.10 -20.62
N LEU A 6 -1.39 20.68 -20.44
CA LEU A 6 -1.64 21.73 -19.45
C LEU A 6 -1.48 21.25 -18.00
N ILE A 7 -1.88 20.01 -17.70
CA ILE A 7 -1.67 19.41 -16.37
C ILE A 7 -0.16 19.21 -16.10
N ILE A 8 0.61 18.74 -17.08
CA ILE A 8 2.06 18.54 -16.95
C ILE A 8 2.76 19.88 -16.76
N ILE A 9 2.45 20.89 -17.60
CA ILE A 9 3.02 22.23 -17.50
C ILE A 9 2.63 22.88 -16.17
N GLY A 10 1.37 22.77 -15.75
CA GLY A 10 0.88 23.27 -14.47
C GLY A 10 1.57 22.61 -13.28
N SER A 11 1.83 21.31 -13.35
CA SER A 11 2.54 20.54 -12.31
C SER A 11 4.03 20.91 -12.24
N ILE A 12 4.68 21.12 -13.40
CA ILE A 12 6.07 21.57 -13.48
C ILE A 12 6.19 22.99 -12.91
N TYR A 13 5.26 23.88 -13.26
CA TYR A 13 5.25 25.27 -12.81
C TYR A 13 4.96 25.39 -11.31
N THR A 14 3.97 24.65 -10.78
CA THR A 14 3.73 24.57 -9.32
C THR A 14 4.92 23.94 -8.59
N GLY A 15 5.52 22.88 -9.13
CA GLY A 15 6.75 22.29 -8.58
C GLY A 15 7.92 23.28 -8.53
N TRP A 16 8.10 24.10 -9.57
CA TRP A 16 9.14 25.13 -9.63
C TRP A 16 8.87 26.28 -8.65
N TRP A 17 7.61 26.72 -8.56
CA TRP A 17 7.19 27.80 -7.66
C TRP A 17 7.30 27.39 -6.18
N LEU A 18 6.87 26.18 -5.84
CA LEU A 18 7.03 25.61 -4.49
C LEU A 18 8.52 25.43 -4.15
N ASN A 19 9.35 25.00 -5.10
CA ASN A 19 10.80 24.89 -4.91
C ASN A 19 11.45 26.24 -4.54
N GLY A 20 11.02 27.34 -5.18
CA GLY A 20 11.51 28.69 -4.86
C GLY A 20 11.15 29.19 -3.46
N ILE A 21 9.90 28.99 -3.02
CA ILE A 21 9.40 29.47 -1.72
C ILE A 21 9.99 28.66 -0.56
N PHE A 22 9.99 27.33 -0.68
CA PHE A 22 10.43 26.47 0.41
C PHE A 22 11.97 26.43 0.57
N LYS A 23 12.75 26.65 -0.50
CA LYS A 23 14.22 26.79 -0.39
C LYS A 23 14.66 27.89 0.59
N ARG A 24 13.84 28.94 0.77
CA ARG A 24 14.10 30.03 1.73
C ARG A 24 13.70 29.68 3.17
N LEU A 25 12.80 28.71 3.36
CA LEU A 25 12.23 28.37 4.68
C LEU A 25 13.00 27.26 5.41
N PHE A 26 13.71 26.39 4.70
CA PHE A 26 14.43 25.27 5.31
C PHE A 26 15.86 25.66 5.74
N ALA A 27 16.01 25.95 7.03
CA ALA A 27 17.31 26.05 7.68
C ALA A 27 18.04 24.68 7.71
N GLU A 28 19.36 24.72 7.78
CA GLU A 28 20.21 23.52 7.83
C GLU A 28 19.77 22.52 8.92
N LYS A 29 19.43 23.02 10.12
CA LYS A 29 18.96 22.19 11.25
C LYS A 29 17.71 21.40 10.90
N THR A 30 16.74 22.01 10.23
CA THR A 30 15.50 21.33 9.81
C THR A 30 15.78 20.21 8.82
N VAL A 31 16.73 20.43 7.90
CA VAL A 31 17.15 19.39 6.94
C VAL A 31 17.85 18.24 7.63
N GLN A 32 18.71 18.51 8.62
CA GLN A 32 19.35 17.46 9.41
C GLN A 32 18.32 16.60 10.15
N VAL A 33 17.30 17.21 10.76
CA VAL A 33 16.19 16.48 11.41
C VAL A 33 15.41 15.63 10.40
N LEU A 34 15.05 16.20 9.25
CA LEU A 34 14.35 15.47 8.19
C LEU A 34 15.16 14.30 7.64
N ARG A 35 16.49 14.46 7.50
CA ARG A 35 17.39 13.36 7.10
C ARG A 35 17.40 12.26 8.14
N GLY A 36 17.52 12.61 9.43
CA GLY A 36 17.45 11.64 10.53
C GLY A 36 16.14 10.85 10.49
N PHE A 37 15.02 11.56 10.41
CA PHE A 37 13.70 10.93 10.25
C PHE A 37 13.61 10.03 9.02
N HIS A 38 14.07 10.49 7.86
CA HIS A 38 14.07 9.71 6.63
C HIS A 38 14.82 8.39 6.78
N TRP A 39 16.03 8.42 7.34
CA TRP A 39 16.82 7.21 7.56
C TRP A 39 16.21 6.27 8.60
N SER A 40 15.56 6.79 9.65
CA SER A 40 14.79 5.97 10.59
C SER A 40 13.62 5.27 9.90
N VAL A 41 12.85 5.97 9.07
CA VAL A 41 11.74 5.38 8.29
C VAL A 41 12.27 4.39 7.25
N ALA A 42 13.38 4.68 6.58
CA ALA A 42 14.02 3.78 5.63
C ALA A 42 14.43 2.45 6.30
N MET A 43 14.97 2.52 7.53
CA MET A 43 15.30 1.34 8.31
C MET A 43 14.05 0.54 8.70
N LEU A 44 12.98 1.20 9.15
CA LEU A 44 11.70 0.55 9.43
C LEU A 44 11.10 -0.11 8.19
N LEU A 45 11.19 0.53 7.04
CA LEU A 45 10.76 -0.02 5.76
C LEU A 45 11.57 -1.27 5.39
N LEU A 46 12.89 -1.23 5.56
CA LEU A 46 13.76 -2.38 5.32
C LEU A 46 13.40 -3.56 6.24
N VAL A 47 13.18 -3.29 7.53
CA VAL A 47 12.70 -4.31 8.50
C VAL A 47 11.34 -4.86 8.06
N SER A 48 10.42 -4.00 7.64
CA SER A 48 9.11 -4.43 7.12
C SER A 48 9.23 -5.33 5.89
N LEU A 49 10.18 -5.05 4.99
CA LEU A 49 10.44 -5.87 3.80
C LEU A 49 11.00 -7.25 4.18
N ILE A 50 11.94 -7.29 5.12
CA ILE A 50 12.48 -8.55 5.65
C ILE A 50 11.37 -9.36 6.33
N LEU A 51 10.55 -8.76 7.18
CA LEU A 51 9.43 -9.46 7.84
C LEU A 51 8.42 -10.00 6.82
N SER A 52 8.14 -9.24 5.76
CA SER A 52 7.22 -9.65 4.69
C SER A 52 7.67 -10.93 3.98
N SER A 53 8.97 -11.22 3.89
CA SER A 53 9.47 -12.47 3.31
C SER A 53 9.15 -13.70 4.17
N TYR A 54 8.96 -13.49 5.47
CA TYR A 54 8.50 -14.50 6.43
C TYR A 54 6.98 -14.52 6.62
N LYS A 55 6.21 -13.85 5.74
CA LYS A 55 4.75 -13.68 5.86
C LYS A 55 4.33 -12.93 7.14
N ILE A 56 5.20 -12.09 7.70
CA ILE A 56 4.95 -11.26 8.89
C ILE A 56 4.84 -9.80 8.47
N TYR A 57 3.85 -9.10 9.02
CA TYR A 57 3.55 -7.71 8.69
C TYR A 57 3.38 -6.89 9.97
N PHE A 58 3.64 -5.58 9.90
CA PHE A 58 3.22 -4.69 10.98
C PHE A 58 1.70 -4.64 11.04
N ARG A 59 1.15 -4.61 12.25
CA ARG A 59 -0.28 -4.59 12.48
C ARG A 59 -0.91 -3.34 11.88
N GLY A 60 -2.11 -3.50 11.32
CA GLY A 60 -2.89 -2.43 10.72
C GLY A 60 -2.76 -2.40 9.20
N PHE A 61 -3.92 -2.28 8.54
CA PHE A 61 -4.05 -2.39 7.09
C PHE A 61 -3.18 -1.36 6.35
N TYR A 62 -3.23 -0.09 6.79
CA TYR A 62 -2.51 1.02 6.14
C TYR A 62 -1.07 1.23 6.63
N THR A 63 -0.56 0.40 7.56
CA THR A 63 0.74 0.68 8.21
C THR A 63 1.89 0.64 7.21
N ARG A 64 1.85 -0.29 6.25
CA ARG A 64 2.89 -0.42 5.22
C ARG A 64 2.87 0.76 4.25
N GLU A 65 1.68 1.17 3.83
CA GLU A 65 1.42 2.29 2.93
C GLU A 65 1.92 3.58 3.58
N LEU A 66 1.57 3.81 4.85
CA LEU A 66 2.06 4.98 5.61
C LEU A 66 3.58 5.00 5.72
N LEU A 67 4.24 3.86 5.94
CA LEU A 67 5.70 3.78 5.95
C LEU A 67 6.31 4.13 4.59
N ILE A 68 5.77 3.57 3.50
CA ILE A 68 6.20 3.86 2.13
C ILE A 68 6.02 5.35 1.81
N TRP A 69 4.85 5.91 2.11
CA TRP A 69 4.55 7.33 1.86
C TRP A 69 5.41 8.25 2.70
N SER A 70 5.63 7.93 3.97
CA SER A 70 6.52 8.70 4.85
C SER A 70 7.96 8.68 4.34
N TYR A 71 8.44 7.53 3.86
CA TYR A 71 9.76 7.39 3.26
C TYR A 71 9.91 8.24 1.99
N LEU A 72 8.93 8.15 1.08
CA LEU A 72 8.93 8.92 -0.17
C LEU A 72 8.84 10.42 0.11
N PHE A 73 7.90 10.84 0.94
CA PHE A 73 7.65 12.26 1.21
C PHE A 73 8.84 12.91 1.92
N SER A 74 9.40 12.26 2.95
CA SER A 74 10.61 12.78 3.62
C SER A 74 11.79 12.93 2.66
N SER A 75 11.97 11.99 1.73
CA SER A 75 13.02 12.11 0.71
C SER A 75 12.77 13.25 -0.27
N MET A 76 11.51 13.42 -0.71
CA MET A 76 11.13 14.52 -1.59
C MET A 76 11.35 15.89 -0.91
N LEU A 77 11.02 16.01 0.38
CA LEU A 77 11.28 17.23 1.14
C LEU A 77 12.79 17.56 1.17
N VAL A 78 13.64 16.56 1.48
CA VAL A 78 15.09 16.75 1.50
C VAL A 78 15.62 17.07 0.09
N GLY A 79 15.21 16.34 -0.94
CA GLY A 79 15.71 16.51 -2.31
C GLY A 79 15.22 17.77 -3.02
N GLY A 80 14.01 18.22 -2.71
CA GLY A 80 13.42 19.45 -3.26
C GLY A 80 13.93 20.70 -2.56
N PHE A 81 13.95 20.69 -1.23
CA PHE A 81 14.12 21.90 -0.42
C PHE A 81 15.44 21.94 0.37
N GLY A 82 15.93 20.78 0.80
CA GLY A 82 17.12 20.66 1.67
C GLY A 82 18.42 20.30 0.97
N ASN A 83 18.40 20.05 -0.34
CA ASN A 83 19.46 19.34 -1.05
C ASN A 83 20.84 20.03 -1.00
N GLN A 84 20.86 21.36 -0.92
CA GLN A 84 22.08 22.17 -0.78
C GLN A 84 22.80 21.94 0.56
N TRP A 85 22.05 21.57 1.59
CA TRP A 85 22.53 21.31 2.95
C TRP A 85 22.95 19.84 3.16
N VAL A 86 22.79 18.98 2.14
CA VAL A 86 23.26 17.59 2.18
C VAL A 86 24.74 17.55 1.79
N PRO A 87 25.66 17.14 2.70
CA PRO A 87 27.10 17.26 2.46
C PRO A 87 27.61 16.25 1.42
N TYR A 88 27.07 15.03 1.42
CA TYR A 88 27.55 13.94 0.57
C TYR A 88 26.90 13.95 -0.80
N TRP A 89 27.70 13.87 -1.86
CA TRP A 89 27.23 13.87 -3.25
C TRP A 89 26.30 12.68 -3.56
N LEU A 90 26.61 11.48 -3.08
CA LEU A 90 25.79 10.28 -3.31
C LEU A 90 24.38 10.45 -2.69
N GLU A 91 24.31 10.86 -1.44
CA GLU A 91 23.04 11.11 -0.73
C GLU A 91 22.24 12.23 -1.39
N ARG A 92 22.92 13.29 -1.84
CA ARG A 92 22.33 14.40 -2.59
C ARG A 92 21.67 13.92 -3.89
N ASN A 93 22.35 13.05 -4.66
CA ASN A 93 21.78 12.49 -5.88
C ASN A 93 20.64 11.53 -5.60
N TYR A 94 20.72 10.74 -4.53
CA TYR A 94 19.66 9.86 -4.08
C TYR A 94 18.37 10.64 -3.77
N HIS A 95 18.43 11.70 -2.96
CA HIS A 95 17.26 12.50 -2.65
C HIS A 95 16.73 13.26 -3.87
N ARG A 96 17.62 13.78 -4.72
CA ARG A 96 17.23 14.42 -5.97
C ARG A 96 16.54 13.44 -6.93
N PHE A 97 17.04 12.20 -7.02
CA PHE A 97 16.41 11.14 -7.81
C PHE A 97 14.99 10.87 -7.33
N LEU A 98 14.80 10.73 -6.00
CA LEU A 98 13.49 10.49 -5.39
C LEU A 98 12.55 11.69 -5.54
N PHE A 99 13.05 12.92 -5.47
CA PHE A 99 12.26 14.13 -5.73
C PHE A 99 11.68 14.15 -7.14
N PHE A 100 12.45 13.73 -8.15
CA PHE A 100 11.97 13.64 -9.53
C PHE A 100 11.22 12.35 -9.85
N LEU A 101 11.07 11.43 -8.89
CA LEU A 101 10.42 10.14 -9.11
C LEU A 101 8.97 10.29 -9.61
N PRO A 102 8.11 11.18 -9.07
CA PRO A 102 6.75 11.38 -9.58
C PRO A 102 6.72 11.89 -11.03
N LEU A 103 7.65 12.78 -11.40
CA LEU A 103 7.74 13.30 -12.76
C LEU A 103 8.18 12.20 -13.73
N ARG A 104 9.15 11.38 -13.32
CA ARG A 104 9.67 10.25 -14.10
C ARG A 104 8.66 9.12 -14.22
N SER A 105 7.92 8.81 -13.16
CA SER A 105 6.83 7.83 -13.22
C SER A 105 5.69 8.35 -14.10
N GLY A 106 5.42 9.66 -14.11
CA GLY A 106 4.51 10.29 -15.06
C GLY A 106 4.89 10.06 -16.53
N LEU A 107 6.19 10.03 -16.86
CA LEU A 107 6.65 9.69 -18.22
C LEU A 107 6.36 8.23 -18.58
N LEU A 108 6.43 7.29 -17.61
CA LEU A 108 6.03 5.89 -17.84
C LEU A 108 4.53 5.79 -18.15
N LEU A 109 3.72 6.71 -17.62
CA LEU A 109 2.28 6.77 -17.92
C LEU A 109 1.97 7.21 -19.35
N LEU A 110 2.92 7.84 -20.04
CA LEU A 110 2.76 8.22 -21.45
C LEU A 110 2.92 7.04 -22.41
N ILE A 111 3.49 5.92 -21.94
CA ILE A 111 3.61 4.70 -22.74
C ILE A 111 2.23 4.03 -22.80
N PRO A 112 1.61 3.89 -23.99
CA PRO A 112 0.31 3.23 -24.14
C PRO A 112 0.34 1.82 -23.56
N PHE A 113 -0.79 1.35 -23.00
CA PHE A 113 -0.93 0.08 -22.26
C PHE A 113 -0.14 -0.03 -20.96
N LEU A 114 1.18 0.25 -20.96
CA LEU A 114 2.01 0.21 -19.76
C LEU A 114 1.54 1.23 -18.72
N GLY A 115 1.24 2.45 -19.17
CA GLY A 115 0.69 3.50 -18.30
C GLY A 115 -0.63 3.12 -17.65
N PHE A 116 -1.54 2.50 -18.40
CA PHE A 116 -2.81 2.01 -17.86
C PHE A 116 -2.61 0.91 -16.83
N VAL A 117 -1.77 -0.09 -17.12
CA VAL A 117 -1.49 -1.20 -16.18
C VAL A 117 -0.87 -0.66 -14.88
N VAL A 118 0.06 0.29 -15.00
CA VAL A 118 0.70 0.94 -13.84
C VAL A 118 -0.33 1.76 -13.06
N LEU A 119 -1.15 2.58 -13.72
CA LEU A 119 -2.21 3.36 -13.06
C LEU A 119 -3.20 2.46 -12.33
N PHE A 120 -3.73 1.42 -12.96
CA PHE A 120 -4.68 0.51 -12.31
C PHE A 120 -4.05 -0.28 -11.15
N ASN A 121 -2.76 -0.64 -11.23
CA ASN A 121 -2.08 -1.29 -10.11
C ASN A 121 -1.78 -0.32 -8.97
N ILE A 122 -1.38 0.91 -9.27
CA ILE A 122 -1.13 1.97 -8.30
C ILE A 122 -2.45 2.33 -7.62
N TYR A 123 -3.48 2.71 -8.38
CA TYR A 123 -4.80 3.01 -7.82
C TYR A 123 -5.40 1.80 -7.09
N GLY A 124 -5.23 0.60 -7.62
CA GLY A 124 -5.76 -0.60 -6.98
C GLY A 124 -5.08 -0.98 -5.66
N ASN A 125 -3.79 -0.67 -5.47
CA ASN A 125 -3.10 -0.90 -4.19
C ASN A 125 -3.19 0.30 -3.24
N ILE A 126 -3.26 1.53 -3.77
CA ILE A 126 -3.22 2.77 -2.98
C ILE A 126 -4.62 3.22 -2.56
N LEU A 127 -5.64 2.91 -3.37
CA LEU A 127 -7.05 3.05 -3.01
C LEU A 127 -7.65 1.71 -2.55
N ALA A 128 -6.83 0.76 -2.09
CA ALA A 128 -7.35 -0.40 -1.38
C ALA A 128 -8.16 0.16 -0.20
N ASP A 129 -9.48 -0.01 -0.29
CA ASP A 129 -10.42 0.73 0.54
C ASP A 129 -10.70 -0.06 1.82
N SER A 130 -11.31 0.58 2.83
CA SER A 130 -11.77 -0.18 4.00
C SER A 130 -12.73 -1.31 3.62
N ASP A 131 -13.39 -1.17 2.47
CA ASP A 131 -14.32 -2.16 1.91
C ASP A 131 -13.61 -3.45 1.44
N ASP A 132 -12.28 -3.45 1.35
CA ASP A 132 -11.50 -4.67 1.13
C ASP A 132 -11.32 -5.50 2.41
N ILE A 133 -11.66 -4.96 3.59
CA ILE A 133 -11.63 -5.71 4.85
C ILE A 133 -13.01 -6.35 5.06
N PHE A 134 -13.09 -7.67 4.89
CA PHE A 134 -14.32 -8.42 5.13
C PHE A 134 -14.65 -8.55 6.62
N TYR A 135 -13.64 -8.73 7.45
CA TYR A 135 -13.80 -8.88 8.89
C TYR A 135 -12.52 -8.50 9.62
N GLU A 136 -12.66 -7.82 10.76
CA GLU A 136 -11.53 -7.46 11.60
C GLU A 136 -11.91 -7.48 13.08
N ASP A 137 -11.16 -8.23 13.90
CA ASP A 137 -11.23 -8.17 15.36
C ASP A 137 -9.83 -8.06 15.98
N GLN A 138 -9.71 -8.25 17.30
CA GLN A 138 -8.41 -8.16 17.99
C GLN A 138 -7.45 -9.32 17.66
N THR A 139 -7.95 -10.41 17.10
CA THR A 139 -7.24 -11.67 16.87
C THR A 139 -7.00 -11.97 15.40
N ILE A 140 -7.91 -11.60 14.50
CA ILE A 140 -7.82 -11.87 13.07
C ILE A 140 -8.24 -10.67 12.23
N ARG A 141 -7.71 -10.59 11.01
CA ARG A 141 -8.22 -9.75 9.91
C ARG A 141 -8.37 -10.61 8.67
N ILE A 142 -9.49 -10.46 7.98
CA ILE A 142 -9.78 -11.12 6.71
C ILE A 142 -9.96 -10.02 5.69
N GLU A 143 -9.12 -10.02 4.66
CA GLU A 143 -9.15 -9.01 3.62
C GLU A 143 -9.19 -9.63 2.22
N ARG A 144 -9.73 -8.89 1.28
CA ARG A 144 -9.72 -9.22 -0.13
C ARG A 144 -8.28 -9.19 -0.62
N THR A 145 -7.86 -10.27 -1.26
CA THR A 145 -6.55 -10.32 -1.90
C THR A 145 -6.56 -9.45 -3.15
N PHE A 146 -5.71 -8.41 -3.20
CA PHE A 146 -5.51 -7.61 -4.39
C PHE A 146 -4.99 -8.46 -5.55
N ARG A 147 -5.54 -8.24 -6.75
CA ARG A 147 -5.28 -9.08 -7.94
C ARG A 147 -4.60 -8.34 -9.08
N GLY A 148 -4.39 -7.02 -8.96
CA GLY A 148 -4.00 -6.20 -10.10
C GLY A 148 -5.13 -6.04 -11.12
N ALA A 149 -4.89 -5.22 -12.13
CA ALA A 149 -5.87 -4.91 -13.16
C ALA A 149 -6.35 -6.13 -13.99
N LEU A 150 -5.56 -7.20 -14.02
CA LEU A 150 -5.77 -8.37 -14.88
C LEU A 150 -5.88 -9.70 -14.10
N GLY A 151 -5.88 -9.68 -12.77
CA GLY A 151 -5.89 -10.91 -11.98
C GLY A 151 -7.30 -11.43 -11.70
N GLY A 152 -7.47 -12.75 -11.78
CA GLY A 152 -8.74 -13.42 -11.46
C GLY A 152 -8.98 -13.65 -9.96
N THR A 153 -10.20 -14.02 -9.61
CA THR A 153 -10.58 -15.11 -8.66
C THR A 153 -9.78 -15.53 -7.41
N LYS A 154 -8.90 -14.76 -6.74
CA LYS A 154 -8.18 -15.25 -5.54
C LYS A 154 -8.98 -15.36 -4.22
N PRO A 155 -8.69 -16.35 -3.36
CA PRO A 155 -9.23 -16.42 -1.99
C PRO A 155 -8.89 -15.15 -1.18
N PRO A 156 -9.71 -14.81 -0.17
CA PRO A 156 -9.34 -13.77 0.80
C PRO A 156 -8.09 -14.18 1.57
N THR A 157 -7.29 -13.19 1.98
CA THR A 157 -6.14 -13.40 2.83
C THR A 157 -6.55 -13.25 4.30
N ILE A 158 -6.07 -14.17 5.15
CA ILE A 158 -6.27 -14.10 6.60
C ILE A 158 -4.97 -13.73 7.28
N PHE A 159 -5.06 -12.81 8.23
CA PHE A 159 -4.00 -12.40 9.11
C PHE A 159 -4.36 -12.71 10.55
N THR A 160 -3.47 -13.37 11.27
CA THR A 160 -3.56 -13.54 12.73
C THR A 160 -2.77 -12.43 13.42
N LYS A 161 -3.41 -11.70 14.33
CA LYS A 161 -2.81 -10.58 15.07
C LYS A 161 -2.12 -11.09 16.33
N ARG A 162 -0.85 -10.72 16.52
CA ARG A 162 -0.10 -10.97 17.76
C ARG A 162 0.74 -9.72 18.09
N GLY A 163 0.30 -8.97 19.09
CA GLY A 163 0.96 -7.73 19.52
C GLY A 163 0.93 -6.65 18.42
N ILE A 164 2.12 -6.19 18.01
CA ILE A 164 2.32 -5.20 16.95
C ILE A 164 2.46 -5.82 15.55
N PHE A 165 2.34 -7.15 15.43
CA PHE A 165 2.49 -7.86 14.17
C PHE A 165 1.23 -8.62 13.76
N GLU A 166 1.15 -8.89 12.46
CA GLU A 166 0.15 -9.70 11.79
C GLU A 166 0.85 -10.79 10.98
N TYR A 167 0.34 -12.01 11.09
CA TYR A 167 0.91 -13.20 10.45
C TYR A 167 -0.06 -13.68 9.38
N LYS A 168 0.36 -13.64 8.12
CA LYS A 168 -0.46 -14.13 7.01
C LYS A 168 -0.54 -15.65 7.08
N GLN A 169 -1.75 -16.18 7.24
CA GLN A 169 -2.00 -17.61 7.17
C GLN A 169 -1.90 -18.13 5.74
N GLU A 170 -1.68 -19.44 5.60
CA GLU A 170 -1.61 -20.08 4.28
C GLU A 170 -2.97 -20.00 3.56
N GLU A 171 -2.92 -19.97 2.23
CA GLU A 171 -4.14 -19.89 1.42
C GLU A 171 -5.04 -21.09 1.71
N PHE A 172 -6.34 -20.83 1.83
CA PHE A 172 -7.32 -21.90 1.96
C PHE A 172 -7.17 -22.90 0.81
N SER A 173 -7.17 -24.19 1.15
CA SER A 173 -7.28 -25.30 0.19
C SER A 173 -8.68 -25.38 -0.42
N VAL A 174 -9.26 -24.25 -0.81
CA VAL A 174 -10.60 -24.14 -1.39
C VAL A 174 -10.45 -23.75 -2.85
N PRO A 175 -11.15 -24.44 -3.79
CA PRO A 175 -11.03 -24.16 -5.21
C PRO A 175 -11.34 -22.68 -5.54
N PRO A 176 -10.56 -22.01 -6.41
CA PRO A 176 -10.77 -20.60 -6.76
C PRO A 176 -12.18 -20.25 -7.27
N GLN A 177 -12.89 -21.23 -7.84
CA GLN A 177 -14.27 -21.06 -8.32
C GLN A 177 -15.23 -20.72 -7.18
N VAL A 178 -14.96 -21.18 -5.96
CA VAL A 178 -15.76 -20.88 -4.76
C VAL A 178 -15.65 -19.40 -4.38
N PHE A 179 -14.68 -18.65 -4.89
CA PHE A 179 -14.58 -17.21 -4.63
C PHE A 179 -15.13 -16.35 -5.78
N SER A 180 -15.67 -16.99 -6.83
CA SER A 180 -16.32 -16.26 -7.93
C SER A 180 -17.70 -15.77 -7.49
N GLY A 181 -17.92 -14.44 -7.52
CA GLY A 181 -19.17 -13.84 -7.06
C GLY A 181 -19.33 -13.69 -5.55
N LEU A 182 -18.24 -13.84 -4.79
CA LEU A 182 -18.23 -13.55 -3.36
C LEU A 182 -18.61 -12.08 -3.12
N TYR A 183 -19.71 -11.87 -2.42
CA TYR A 183 -20.23 -10.55 -2.08
C TYR A 183 -19.85 -10.15 -0.65
N SER A 184 -20.10 -11.04 0.31
CA SER A 184 -19.78 -10.81 1.73
C SER A 184 -19.27 -12.08 2.40
N ILE A 185 -18.50 -11.89 3.48
CA ILE A 185 -18.12 -12.94 4.40
C ILE A 185 -18.65 -12.54 5.77
N GLU A 186 -19.52 -13.36 6.34
CA GLU A 186 -19.85 -13.24 7.76
C GLU A 186 -18.93 -14.15 8.57
N THR A 187 -18.51 -13.70 9.74
CA THR A 187 -17.63 -14.47 10.61
C THR A 187 -18.33 -14.71 11.94
N GLU A 188 -18.47 -15.97 12.32
CA GLU A 188 -19.00 -16.38 13.61
C GLU A 188 -17.87 -16.93 14.47
N LYS A 189 -17.58 -16.26 15.58
CA LYS A 189 -16.59 -16.72 16.55
C LYS A 189 -17.21 -17.78 17.46
N GLN A 190 -16.77 -19.02 17.34
CA GLN A 190 -17.21 -20.11 18.21
C GLN A 190 -16.30 -20.31 19.42
N SER A 191 -15.01 -20.00 19.30
CA SER A 191 -14.08 -20.02 20.43
C SER A 191 -12.92 -19.03 20.19
N PRO A 192 -12.02 -18.79 21.16
CA PRO A 192 -10.85 -17.93 20.98
C PRO A 192 -9.93 -18.33 19.82
N LYS A 193 -9.98 -19.60 19.39
CA LYS A 193 -9.16 -20.15 18.31
C LYS A 193 -9.97 -20.77 17.17
N HIS A 194 -11.30 -20.65 17.19
CA HIS A 194 -12.17 -21.30 16.20
C HIS A 194 -13.21 -20.32 15.68
N TYR A 195 -13.16 -20.09 14.37
CA TYR A 195 -14.03 -19.18 13.64
C TYR A 195 -14.74 -19.96 12.52
N VAL A 196 -15.98 -19.61 12.25
CA VAL A 196 -16.75 -20.13 11.12
C VAL A 196 -16.96 -18.97 10.15
N LEU A 197 -16.38 -19.09 8.96
CA LEU A 197 -16.53 -18.13 7.89
C LEU A 197 -17.69 -18.56 7.00
N LYS A 198 -18.67 -17.68 6.83
CA LYS A 198 -19.86 -17.88 6.00
C LYS A 198 -19.72 -17.04 4.75
N PHE A 199 -19.49 -17.69 3.61
CA PHE A 199 -19.32 -17.02 2.32
C PHE A 199 -20.67 -16.89 1.62
N HIS A 200 -21.05 -15.65 1.28
CA HIS A 200 -22.29 -15.34 0.56
C HIS A 200 -22.00 -14.92 -0.89
N HIS A 201 -22.68 -15.54 -1.84
CA HIS A 201 -22.48 -15.31 -3.27
C HIS A 201 -23.65 -14.55 -3.89
N GLY A 202 -23.34 -13.55 -4.72
CA GLY A 202 -24.33 -12.73 -5.41
C GLY A 202 -24.99 -13.38 -6.64
N PHE A 203 -24.67 -14.64 -6.94
CA PHE A 203 -25.21 -15.34 -8.10
C PHE A 203 -26.52 -16.05 -7.75
N ASN A 204 -27.62 -15.32 -7.95
CA ASN A 204 -29.01 -15.77 -7.94
C ASN A 204 -29.57 -16.15 -6.55
N ASN A 205 -30.82 -15.76 -6.28
CA ASN A 205 -31.58 -15.98 -5.04
C ASN A 205 -31.81 -17.47 -4.67
N SER A 206 -31.09 -18.40 -5.30
CA SER A 206 -31.28 -19.85 -5.22
C SER A 206 -30.30 -20.54 -4.26
N TYR A 207 -29.26 -19.84 -3.80
CA TYR A 207 -28.31 -20.32 -2.79
C TYR A 207 -28.50 -19.56 -1.48
N GLU A 208 -29.60 -19.85 -0.76
CA GLU A 208 -29.85 -19.28 0.57
C GLU A 208 -28.84 -19.77 1.62
N SER A 209 -28.13 -20.88 1.38
CA SER A 209 -27.18 -21.46 2.31
C SER A 209 -25.75 -20.95 2.07
N PRO A 210 -25.12 -20.24 3.03
CA PRO A 210 -23.74 -19.82 2.90
C PRO A 210 -22.79 -21.02 2.87
N PHE A 211 -21.71 -20.91 2.11
CA PHE A 211 -20.62 -21.89 2.18
C PHE A 211 -19.84 -21.66 3.48
N LEU A 212 -19.71 -22.71 4.29
CA LEU A 212 -19.08 -22.63 5.62
C LEU A 212 -17.65 -23.13 5.57
N VAL A 213 -16.70 -22.33 6.07
CA VAL A 213 -15.31 -22.74 6.27
C VAL A 213 -14.94 -22.59 7.74
N HIS A 214 -14.46 -23.68 8.33
CA HIS A 214 -13.94 -23.68 9.68
C HIS A 214 -12.48 -23.24 9.69
N LEU A 215 -12.20 -22.12 10.36
CA LEU A 215 -10.87 -21.59 10.58
C LEU A 215 -10.43 -21.91 12.01
N LYS A 216 -9.41 -22.76 12.14
CA LYS A 216 -8.73 -23.04 13.41
C LYS A 216 -7.41 -22.27 13.45
N LEU A 217 -7.20 -21.50 14.51
CA LEU A 217 -5.96 -20.78 14.75
C LEU A 217 -5.01 -21.67 15.56
N ASP A 218 -3.76 -21.79 15.10
CA ASP A 218 -2.67 -22.45 15.82
C ASP A 218 -2.21 -21.63 17.05
#